data_AF-A0A3M2BZR5-F1
#
_entry.id   AF-A0A3M2BZR5-F1
#
_cell.length_a   1.000
_cell.length_b   1.000
_cell.length_c   1.000
_cell.angle_alpha   90.00
_cell.angle_beta   90.00
_cell.angle_gamma   90.00
#
_symmetry.space_group_name_H-M   'P 1'
#
loop_
_entity.id
_entity.type
_entity.pdbx_description
1 polymer ?
#
loop_
_entity_poly.entity_id
_entity_poly.type
_entity_poly.pdbx_seq_one_letter_code
_entity_poly.pdbx_strand_id
1 'polypeptide(L)'
;MAHPYHHAVRSVRLFGGKPEDYIEIHSWFDETKRNYADFRHRALRHHSLGIYWYEEQFGVTITNSDGKEIPVRIIGEQHVKDDLGFIPTVEDWLKAIKPERWMVMTRRDVNERMQQTNEQP
;
A
#
# COMPACT_ATOMS: atom_id res chain seq x y z
N MET A 1 6.56 -4.39 12.66
CA MET A 1 6.25 -3.23 11.81
C MET A 1 5.90 -2.07 12.71
N ALA A 2 6.31 -0.85 12.36
CA ALA A 2 5.94 0.32 13.13
C ALA A 2 4.40 0.47 13.13
N HIS A 3 3.86 1.00 14.22
CA HIS A 3 2.46 1.39 14.31
C HIS A 3 2.25 2.74 13.59
N PRO A 4 1.11 2.99 12.91
CA PRO A 4 0.83 4.25 12.22
C PRO A 4 1.10 5.50 13.07
N TYR A 5 0.85 5.40 14.38
CA TYR A 5 1.12 6.46 15.35
C TYR A 5 2.58 6.96 15.34
N HIS A 6 3.57 6.08 15.15
CA HIS A 6 4.96 6.53 15.12
C HIS A 6 5.27 7.36 13.87
N HIS A 7 4.65 7.03 12.73
CA HIS A 7 4.73 7.87 11.54
C HIS A 7 4.02 9.21 11.77
N ALA A 8 2.85 9.22 12.41
CA ALA A 8 2.14 10.44 12.75
C ALA A 8 2.97 11.37 13.65
N VAL A 9 3.63 10.82 14.68
CA VAL A 9 4.56 11.58 15.55
C VAL A 9 5.73 12.14 14.74
N ARG A 10 6.23 11.42 13.74
CA ARG A 10 7.28 11.94 12.85
C ARG A 10 6.74 13.03 11.91
N SER A 11 5.53 12.89 11.40
CA SER A 11 4.87 13.89 10.56
C SER A 11 4.70 15.21 11.31
N VAL A 12 4.39 15.18 12.61
CA VAL A 12 4.38 16.38 13.46
C VAL A 12 5.74 17.08 13.47
N ARG A 13 6.85 16.32 13.53
CA ARG A 13 8.21 16.90 13.52
C ARG A 13 8.56 17.53 12.16
N LEU A 14 8.01 17.00 11.06
CA LEU A 14 8.30 17.48 9.71
C LEU A 14 7.37 18.61 9.27
N PHE A 15 6.11 18.56 9.69
CA PHE A 15 5.05 19.41 9.13
C PHE A 15 4.30 20.25 10.17
N GLY A 16 4.49 20.01 11.48
CA GLY A 16 3.76 20.67 12.57
C GLY A 16 2.43 19.99 12.90
N GLY A 17 1.56 20.66 13.65
CA GLY A 17 0.26 20.13 14.08
C GLY A 17 0.39 19.08 15.18
N LYS A 18 -0.52 18.11 15.17
CA LYS A 18 -0.59 17.02 16.17
C LYS A 18 -0.75 15.65 15.50
N PRO A 19 -0.42 14.53 16.18
CA PRO A 19 -0.47 13.21 15.57
C PRO A 19 -1.85 12.85 14.98
N GLU A 20 -2.93 13.35 15.56
CA GLU A 20 -4.30 13.13 15.11
C GLU A 20 -4.57 13.70 13.72
N ASP A 21 -3.82 14.72 13.29
CA ASP A 21 -3.93 15.28 11.94
C ASP A 21 -3.42 14.30 10.86
N TYR A 22 -2.61 13.31 11.25
CA TYR A 22 -1.89 12.40 10.35
C TYR A 22 -2.22 10.91 10.56
N ILE A 23 -2.94 10.56 11.63
CA ILE A 23 -3.12 9.15 12.02
C ILE A 23 -3.93 8.34 11.01
N GLU A 24 -5.04 8.89 10.51
CA GLU A 24 -5.90 8.23 9.52
C GLU A 24 -5.16 8.01 8.20
N ILE A 25 -4.38 9.02 7.84
CA ILE A 25 -3.49 9.07 6.68
C ILE A 25 -2.47 7.92 6.71
N HIS A 26 -1.77 7.72 7.83
CA HIS A 26 -0.80 6.62 7.95
C HIS A 26 -1.48 5.26 8.13
N SER A 27 -2.65 5.24 8.78
CA SER A 27 -3.44 4.02 8.93
C SER A 27 -3.90 3.46 7.59
N TRP A 28 -4.12 4.32 6.58
CA TRP A 28 -4.46 3.87 5.23
C TRP A 28 -3.37 3.01 4.58
N PHE A 29 -2.09 3.37 4.69
CA PHE A 29 -1.02 2.51 4.16
C PHE A 29 -0.99 1.15 4.88
N ASP A 30 -1.15 1.18 6.20
CA ASP A 30 -1.06 0.03 7.08
C ASP A 30 -2.32 -0.85 7.15
N GLU A 31 -3.48 -0.36 6.68
CA GLU A 31 -4.73 -1.13 6.63
C GLU A 31 -4.54 -2.47 5.89
N THR A 32 -3.63 -2.47 4.92
CA THR A 32 -3.23 -3.65 4.14
C THR A 32 -2.69 -4.80 5.00
N LYS A 33 -2.24 -4.54 6.24
CA LYS A 33 -1.83 -5.56 7.23
C LYS A 33 -2.95 -6.57 7.52
N ARG A 34 -4.22 -6.20 7.28
CA ARG A 34 -5.36 -7.12 7.39
C ARG A 34 -5.30 -8.29 6.39
N ASN A 35 -4.60 -8.12 5.26
CA ASN A 35 -4.43 -9.17 4.25
C ASN A 35 -3.16 -9.99 4.51
N TYR A 36 -2.08 -9.35 4.96
CA TYR A 36 -0.80 -9.98 5.28
C TYR A 36 -0.21 -9.34 6.54
N ALA A 37 0.01 -10.11 7.60
CA ALA A 37 0.57 -9.60 8.86
C ALA A 37 2.12 -9.45 8.85
N ASP A 38 2.75 -9.55 7.68
CA ASP A 38 4.20 -9.39 7.47
C ASP A 38 4.49 -8.38 6.36
N PHE A 39 5.77 -8.18 6.03
CA PHE A 39 6.24 -7.16 5.09
C PHE A 39 5.56 -7.22 3.72
N ARG A 40 4.99 -8.36 3.30
CA ARG A 40 4.34 -8.51 1.98
C ARG A 40 3.14 -7.61 1.81
N HIS A 41 2.49 -7.16 2.89
CA HIS A 41 1.42 -6.18 2.82
C HIS A 41 1.86 -4.87 2.13
N ARG A 42 3.15 -4.53 2.25
CA ARG A 42 3.74 -3.33 1.65
C ARG A 42 3.63 -3.33 0.14
N ALA A 43 3.63 -4.51 -0.49
CA ALA A 43 3.44 -4.64 -1.94
C ALA A 43 2.09 -4.10 -2.44
N LEU A 44 1.09 -3.95 -1.56
CA LEU A 44 -0.24 -3.48 -1.93
C LEU A 44 -0.34 -1.95 -2.04
N ARG A 45 0.41 -1.18 -1.24
CA ARG A 45 0.28 0.29 -1.18
C ARG A 45 1.61 1.05 -0.99
N HIS A 46 2.70 0.42 -0.56
CA HIS A 46 3.97 1.10 -0.28
C HIS A 46 4.85 1.15 -1.53
N HIS A 47 4.40 1.85 -2.55
CA HIS A 47 5.11 2.07 -3.80
C HIS A 47 4.61 3.36 -4.46
N SER A 48 5.28 3.82 -5.53
CA SER A 48 4.95 5.06 -6.24
C SER A 48 3.46 5.18 -6.60
N LEU A 49 2.86 4.15 -7.22
CA LEU A 49 1.42 4.17 -7.54
C LEU A 49 0.52 4.27 -6.29
N GLY A 50 0.91 3.67 -5.17
CA GLY A 50 0.14 3.72 -3.93
C GLY A 50 0.14 5.12 -3.32
N ILE A 51 1.20 5.91 -3.53
CA ILE A 51 1.24 7.34 -3.14
C ILE A 51 0.28 8.18 -4.00
N TYR A 52 0.03 7.80 -5.26
CA TYR A 52 -0.97 8.46 -6.09
C TYR A 52 -2.39 8.09 -5.66
N TRP A 53 -2.66 6.81 -5.40
CA TRP A 53 -3.94 6.38 -4.81
C TRP A 53 -4.20 7.04 -3.45
N TYR A 54 -3.14 7.28 -2.69
CA TYR A 54 -3.20 7.99 -1.44
C TYR A 54 -3.64 9.46 -1.63
N GLU A 55 -3.16 10.17 -2.66
CA GLU A 55 -3.68 11.51 -3.02
C GLU A 55 -5.13 11.45 -3.50
N GLU A 56 -5.51 10.46 -4.31
CA GLU A 56 -6.90 10.28 -4.74
C GLU A 56 -7.85 10.10 -3.55
N GLN A 57 -7.40 9.40 -2.50
CA GLN A 57 -8.17 9.13 -1.29
C GLN A 57 -8.34 10.35 -0.38
N PHE A 58 -7.30 11.16 -0.20
CA PHE A 58 -7.28 12.24 0.81
C PHE A 58 -7.31 13.66 0.21
N GLY A 59 -7.28 13.78 -1.11
CA GLY A 59 -7.17 15.05 -1.82
C GLY A 59 -5.71 15.47 -2.04
N VAL A 60 -5.54 16.60 -2.73
CA VAL A 60 -4.21 17.13 -3.09
C VAL A 60 -3.45 17.62 -1.86
N THR A 61 -4.15 18.27 -0.94
CA THR A 61 -3.60 18.83 0.29
C THR A 61 -4.49 18.50 1.49
N ILE A 62 -3.89 18.51 2.68
CA ILE A 62 -4.61 18.60 3.94
C ILE A 62 -4.24 19.89 4.65
N THR A 63 -5.15 20.39 5.49
CA THR A 63 -4.84 21.46 6.44
C THR A 63 -4.73 20.86 7.83
N ASN A 64 -3.57 20.98 8.48
CA ASN A 64 -3.37 20.47 9.84
C ASN A 64 -3.90 21.45 10.92
N SER A 65 -3.81 21.07 12.19
CA SER A 65 -4.32 21.91 13.29
C SER A 65 -3.56 23.23 13.49
N ASP A 66 -2.36 23.37 12.92
CA ASP A 66 -1.58 24.61 12.91
C ASP A 66 -1.98 25.54 11.74
N GLY A 67 -2.97 25.16 10.93
CA GLY A 67 -3.40 25.90 9.75
C GLY A 67 -2.46 25.79 8.56
N LYS A 68 -1.55 24.81 8.55
CA LYS A 68 -0.63 24.59 7.43
C LYS A 68 -1.27 23.69 6.39
N GLU A 69 -1.22 24.15 5.14
CA GLU A 69 -1.59 23.34 3.98
C GLU A 69 -0.39 22.47 3.55
N ILE A 70 -0.57 21.15 3.54
CA ILE A 70 0.47 20.17 3.31
C ILE A 70 0.05 19.27 2.16
N PRO A 71 0.86 19.12 1.10
CA PRO A 71 0.56 18.17 0.03
C PRO A 71 0.46 16.74 0.57
N VAL A 72 -0.60 16.04 0.21
CA VAL A 72 -0.83 14.67 0.69
C VAL A 72 0.32 13.78 0.26
N ARG A 73 0.77 13.86 -1.00
CA ARG A 73 1.85 13.01 -1.52
C ARG A 73 3.14 13.07 -0.69
N ILE A 74 3.53 14.23 -0.14
CA ILE A 74 4.78 14.31 0.66
C ILE A 74 4.68 13.55 1.99
N ILE A 75 3.48 13.46 2.57
CA ILE A 75 3.21 12.64 3.75
C ILE A 75 3.25 11.15 3.39
N GLY A 76 2.72 10.80 2.21
CA GLY A 76 2.79 9.44 1.67
C GLY A 76 4.23 9.00 1.37
N GLU A 77 5.01 9.87 0.75
CA GLU A 77 6.45 9.64 0.53
C GLU A 77 7.20 9.44 1.83
N GLN A 78 6.92 10.26 2.85
CA GLN A 78 7.50 10.08 4.18
C GLN A 78 7.16 8.70 4.73
N HIS A 79 5.88 8.31 4.74
CA HIS A 79 5.45 7.02 5.27
C HIS A 79 6.21 5.86 4.61
N VAL A 80 6.27 5.85 3.28
CA VAL A 80 6.96 4.80 2.52
C VAL A 80 8.46 4.80 2.81
N LYS A 81 9.10 5.97 2.87
CA LYS A 81 10.54 6.10 3.17
C LYS A 81 10.87 5.71 4.61
N ASP A 82 10.01 6.01 5.58
CA ASP A 82 10.19 5.58 6.97
C ASP A 82 10.21 4.04 7.08
N ASP A 83 9.39 3.37 6.26
CA ASP A 83 9.21 1.93 6.32
C ASP A 83 10.22 1.14 5.48
N LEU A 84 10.64 1.68 4.33
CA LEU A 84 11.46 0.98 3.34
C LEU A 84 12.81 1.66 3.05
N GLY A 85 13.04 2.89 3.50
CA GLY A 85 14.24 3.68 3.19
C GLY A 85 14.27 4.29 1.79
N PHE A 86 13.42 3.83 0.87
CA PHE A 86 13.24 4.36 -0.49
C PHE A 86 11.79 4.12 -0.95
N ILE A 87 11.40 4.72 -2.09
CA ILE A 87 10.07 4.50 -2.69
C ILE A 87 10.22 3.48 -3.82
N PRO A 88 9.75 2.22 -3.66
CA PRO A 88 9.75 1.26 -4.74
C PRO A 88 8.67 1.58 -5.78
N THR A 89 8.80 0.99 -6.96
CA THR A 89 7.73 0.94 -7.96
C THR A 89 6.85 -0.29 -7.78
N VAL A 90 5.73 -0.37 -8.50
CA VAL A 90 4.93 -1.61 -8.57
C VAL A 90 5.75 -2.74 -9.18
N GLU A 91 6.56 -2.44 -10.19
CA GLU A 91 7.45 -3.41 -10.85
C GLU A 91 8.43 -4.05 -9.86
N ASP A 92 8.99 -3.27 -8.93
CA ASP A 92 9.91 -3.80 -7.91
C ASP A 92 9.30 -4.92 -7.06
N TRP A 93 7.98 -4.85 -6.81
CA TRP A 93 7.24 -5.91 -6.14
C TRP A 93 6.86 -7.05 -7.09
N LEU A 94 6.29 -6.74 -8.26
CA LEU A 94 5.75 -7.75 -9.18
C LEU A 94 6.82 -8.63 -9.81
N LYS A 95 8.04 -8.11 -10.03
CA LYS A 95 9.16 -8.90 -10.58
C LYS A 95 9.58 -10.08 -9.70
N ALA A 96 9.19 -10.07 -8.42
CA ALA A 96 9.48 -11.15 -7.47
C ALA A 96 8.40 -12.26 -7.45
N ILE A 97 7.27 -12.08 -8.16
CA ILE A 97 6.20 -13.08 -8.22
C ILE A 97 6.70 -14.31 -9.00
N LYS A 98 6.54 -15.50 -8.41
CA LYS A 98 6.73 -16.77 -9.10
C LYS A 98 5.40 -17.21 -9.69
N PRO A 99 5.26 -17.29 -11.03
CA PRO A 99 4.00 -17.67 -11.64
C PRO A 99 3.55 -19.06 -11.19
N GLU A 100 2.30 -19.16 -10.73
CA GLU A 100 1.63 -20.44 -10.49
C GLU A 100 0.54 -20.65 -11.55
N ARG A 101 0.16 -21.92 -11.77
CA ARG A 101 -0.79 -22.28 -12.83
C ARG A 101 -2.09 -21.46 -12.75
N TRP A 102 -2.64 -21.25 -11.56
CA TRP A 102 -3.89 -20.49 -11.39
C TRP A 102 -3.78 -19.00 -11.76
N MET A 103 -2.58 -18.42 -11.76
CA MET A 103 -2.34 -17.01 -12.10
C MET A 103 -2.38 -16.76 -13.61
N VAL A 104 -2.14 -17.80 -14.41
CA VAL A 104 -2.00 -17.72 -15.87
C VAL A 104 -3.09 -18.51 -16.62
N MET A 105 -3.92 -19.26 -15.89
CA MET A 105 -5.02 -20.03 -16.47
C MET A 105 -6.08 -19.12 -17.09
N THR A 106 -6.51 -19.49 -18.29
CA THR A 106 -7.62 -18.90 -19.01
C THR A 106 -8.87 -19.78 -18.91
N ARG A 107 -10.04 -19.27 -19.35
CA ARG A 107 -11.29 -20.08 -19.40
C ARG A 107 -11.12 -21.38 -20.20
N ARG A 108 -10.28 -21.37 -21.23
CA ARG A 108 -9.98 -22.57 -22.02
C ARG A 108 -9.32 -23.65 -21.16
N ASP A 109 -8.31 -23.26 -20.37
CA ASP A 109 -7.55 -24.18 -19.50
C ASP A 109 -8.40 -24.77 -18.38
N VAL A 110 -9.43 -24.03 -17.92
CA VAL A 110 -10.38 -24.51 -16.91
C VAL A 110 -11.33 -25.57 -17.51
N ASN A 111 -11.86 -25.32 -18.72
CA ASN A 111 -12.79 -26.25 -19.37
C ASN A 111 -12.11 -27.58 -19.73
N GLU A 112 -10.87 -27.54 -20.25
CA GLU A 112 -10.08 -28.74 -20.54
C GLU A 112 -9.78 -29.54 -19.25
N ARG A 113 -9.54 -28.87 -18.11
CA ARG A 113 -9.38 -29.53 -16.81
C ARG A 113 -10.67 -30.18 -16.32
N MET A 114 -11.82 -29.50 -16.43
CA MET A 114 -13.12 -30.05 -16.02
C MET A 114 -13.53 -31.27 -16.85
N GLN A 115 -13.22 -31.28 -18.15
CA GLN A 115 -13.43 -32.43 -19.03
C GLN A 115 -12.55 -33.61 -18.62
N GLN A 116 -11.25 -33.38 -18.35
CA GLN A 116 -10.33 -34.42 -17.88
C GLN A 116 -10.71 -35.01 -16.51
N THR A 117 -11.30 -34.23 -15.60
CA THR A 117 -11.78 -34.75 -14.31
C THR A 117 -13.09 -35.53 -14.40
N ASN A 118 -13.91 -35.30 -15.44
CA ASN A 118 -15.17 -36.02 -15.66
C ASN A 118 -14.99 -37.30 -16.48
N GLU A 119 -13.81 -37.52 -17.08
CA GLU A 119 -13.47 -38.70 -17.87
C GLU A 119 -12.60 -39.72 -17.11
N GLN A 120 -12.22 -39.44 -15.85
CA GLN A 120 -11.59 -40.44 -14.97
C GLN A 120 -12.68 -41.22 -14.20
N PRO A 121 -12.68 -42.58 -14.26
CA PRO A 121 -13.70 -43.41 -13.64
C PRO A 121 -13.67 -43.38 -12.10
#